data_AF-A0A2T2S6I0-F1
#
_entry.id   AF-A0A2T2S6I0-F1
#
_cell.length_a   1.000
_cell.length_b   1.000
_cell.length_c   1.000
_cell.angle_alpha   90.00
_cell.angle_beta   90.00
_cell.angle_gamma   90.00
#
_symmetry.space_group_name_H-M   'P 1'
#
loop_
_entity.id
_entity.type
_entity.pdbx_description
1 polymer ?
#
loop_
_entity_poly.entity_id
_entity_poly.type
_entity_poly.pdbx_seq_one_letter_code
_entity_poly.pdbx_strand_id
1 'polypeptide(L)'
;MRFSLFSLVLTAFVGLLLVGACSSPPTLRTQSLSQAPSVDGTLSEWDGGLTRLGDRSVSMSAAPTDSLLYLAVVISDQSLVRSVAEKGLVVWVDPTGKQQHTYGVQYPIALRAQRAAQKTADAPAPGASGRSATLEQLFPSDLAVIRNDTIRHRMPSRLSSALQARATLNTGSLIYEIAIPVNPTAANSSTDGWKHGLRTPLGRAIAIGLETPESGDESGIQDRPGGIPSVTGQGRRGRSRRGRRGRRQRRQNNPSPDRPTLNLWTNVVSAPSP
;
A
#
# COMPACT_ATOMS: atom_id res chain seq x y z
N MET A 1 -34.22 56.21 2.32
CA MET A 1 -33.33 55.25 1.61
C MET A 1 -33.72 53.84 2.07
N ARG A 2 -34.45 53.09 1.24
CA ARG A 2 -34.90 51.74 1.55
C ARG A 2 -33.90 50.76 0.95
N PHE A 3 -32.89 50.36 1.73
CA PHE A 3 -32.06 49.22 1.34
C PHE A 3 -32.96 47.99 1.33
N SER A 4 -33.26 47.49 0.13
CA SER A 4 -34.10 46.32 -0.07
C SER A 4 -33.46 45.13 0.63
N LEU A 5 -34.19 44.45 1.54
CA LEU A 5 -33.74 43.21 2.18
C LEU A 5 -33.22 42.19 1.16
N PHE A 6 -33.72 42.27 -0.07
CA PHE A 6 -33.30 41.46 -1.21
C PHE A 6 -31.81 41.64 -1.58
N SER A 7 -31.29 42.86 -1.46
CA SER A 7 -29.88 43.14 -1.75
C SER A 7 -28.97 42.53 -0.68
N LEU A 8 -29.40 42.48 0.58
CA LEU A 8 -28.61 41.95 1.69
C LEU A 8 -28.56 40.41 1.68
N VAL A 9 -29.66 39.77 1.27
CA VAL A 9 -29.72 38.30 1.09
C VAL A 9 -28.88 37.85 -0.11
N LEU A 10 -28.87 38.60 -1.22
CA LEU A 10 -28.07 38.26 -2.39
C LEU A 10 -26.56 38.37 -2.11
N THR A 11 -26.12 39.39 -1.36
CA THR A 11 -24.71 39.53 -0.96
C THR A 11 -24.29 38.43 0.02
N ALA A 12 -25.19 38.02 0.93
CA ALA A 12 -24.93 36.89 1.84
C ALA A 12 -24.82 35.54 1.11
N PHE A 13 -25.61 35.34 0.04
CA PHE A 13 -25.58 34.10 -0.75
C PHE A 13 -24.34 33.99 -1.64
N VAL A 14 -23.86 35.11 -2.21
CA VAL A 14 -22.61 35.16 -3.00
C VAL A 14 -21.38 34.97 -2.09
N GLY A 15 -21.42 35.47 -0.84
CA GLY A 15 -20.35 35.24 0.14
C GLY A 15 -20.22 33.77 0.58
N LEU A 16 -21.32 33.01 0.60
CA LEU A 16 -21.34 31.61 1.02
C LEU A 16 -20.79 30.64 -0.05
N LEU A 17 -20.83 31.02 -1.33
CA LEU A 17 -20.35 30.20 -2.45
C LEU A 17 -18.82 30.22 -2.64
N LEU A 18 -18.10 31.13 -1.97
CA LEU A 18 -16.65 31.29 -2.12
C LEU A 18 -15.81 30.47 -1.13
N VAL A 19 -16.43 29.72 -0.21
CA VAL A 19 -15.69 28.93 0.82
C VAL A 19 -15.44 27.47 0.38
N GLY A 20 -15.89 27.09 -0.82
CA GLY A 20 -15.57 25.80 -1.43
C GLY A 20 -14.18 25.78 -2.07
N ALA A 21 -13.12 25.93 -1.26
CA ALA A 21 -11.76 25.63 -1.72
C ALA A 21 -11.68 24.12 -1.97
N CYS A 22 -11.88 23.69 -3.23
CA CYS A 22 -11.51 22.36 -3.68
C CYS A 22 -10.02 22.17 -3.35
N SER A 23 -9.73 21.42 -2.29
CA SER A 23 -8.38 21.02 -1.93
C SER A 23 -7.88 20.05 -3.00
N SER A 24 -7.29 20.58 -4.06
CA SER A 24 -6.56 19.76 -5.02
C SER A 24 -5.44 19.01 -4.29
N PRO A 25 -5.15 17.75 -4.68
CA PRO A 25 -4.05 17.01 -4.07
C PRO A 25 -2.74 17.78 -4.19
N PRO A 26 -1.80 17.59 -3.25
CA PRO A 26 -0.45 18.11 -3.42
C PRO A 26 0.11 17.63 -4.76
N THR A 27 0.86 18.52 -5.42
CA THR A 27 1.53 18.19 -6.68
C THR A 27 3.02 18.06 -6.41
N LEU A 28 3.57 16.91 -6.76
CA LEU A 28 4.99 16.57 -6.68
C LEU A 28 5.62 16.76 -8.06
N ARG A 29 6.70 17.55 -8.11
CA ARG A 29 7.52 17.66 -9.32
C ARG A 29 8.47 16.48 -9.38
N THR A 30 8.54 15.83 -10.52
CA THR A 30 9.52 14.75 -10.77
C THR A 30 10.93 15.27 -10.62
N GLN A 31 11.84 14.40 -10.19
CA GLN A 31 13.27 14.68 -10.20
C GLN A 31 13.96 14.00 -11.36
N SER A 32 14.86 14.74 -12.01
CA SER A 32 15.84 14.17 -12.91
C SER A 32 16.98 13.65 -12.05
N LEU A 33 17.02 12.34 -11.84
CA LEU A 33 18.14 11.68 -11.18
C LEU A 33 19.27 11.49 -12.19
N SER A 34 20.51 11.62 -11.74
CA SER A 34 21.70 11.40 -12.57
C SER A 34 21.87 9.94 -12.99
N GLN A 35 21.37 9.02 -12.16
CA GLN A 35 21.36 7.57 -12.38
C GLN A 35 20.05 6.97 -11.85
N ALA A 36 19.67 5.79 -12.34
CA ALA A 36 18.50 5.09 -11.83
C ALA A 36 18.77 4.58 -10.39
N PRO A 37 17.86 4.84 -9.42
CA PRO A 37 18.08 4.44 -8.05
C PRO A 37 17.90 2.93 -7.87
N SER A 38 18.73 2.37 -6.99
CA SER A 38 18.63 1.04 -6.44
C SER A 38 17.49 0.97 -5.41
N VAL A 39 16.78 -0.15 -5.37
CA VAL A 39 15.72 -0.39 -4.37
C VAL A 39 16.34 -1.13 -3.17
N ASP A 40 17.11 -0.40 -2.35
CA ASP A 40 17.88 -0.97 -1.24
C ASP A 40 17.49 -0.44 0.15
N GLY A 41 16.60 0.55 0.20
CA GLY A 41 16.11 1.22 1.39
C GLY A 41 17.02 2.34 1.88
N THR A 42 17.87 2.91 1.01
CA THR A 42 18.75 4.04 1.32
C THR A 42 18.44 5.24 0.43
N LEU A 43 18.51 6.44 1.01
CA LEU A 43 18.07 7.66 0.32
C LEU A 43 19.18 8.43 -0.39
N SER A 44 20.42 7.92 -0.39
CA SER A 44 21.58 8.65 -0.91
C SER A 44 21.48 8.97 -2.40
N GLU A 45 20.83 8.12 -3.17
CA GLU A 45 20.67 8.26 -4.63
C GLU A 45 19.52 9.20 -5.01
N TRP A 46 18.71 9.62 -4.03
CA TRP A 46 17.57 10.50 -4.24
C TRP A 46 17.93 11.99 -4.07
N ASP A 47 19.23 12.32 -3.96
CA ASP A 47 19.79 13.68 -3.87
C ASP A 47 19.08 14.61 -2.87
N GLY A 48 18.54 14.06 -1.77
CA GLY A 48 17.80 14.81 -0.75
C GLY A 48 16.43 15.33 -1.19
N GLY A 49 15.96 14.91 -2.37
CA GLY A 49 14.81 15.45 -3.07
C GLY A 49 13.43 15.00 -2.59
N LEU A 50 13.24 14.75 -1.30
CA LEU A 50 11.92 14.33 -0.79
C LEU A 50 11.02 15.54 -0.58
N THR A 51 9.84 15.53 -1.19
CA THR A 51 8.81 16.55 -1.00
C THR A 51 7.82 16.09 0.07
N ARG A 52 7.59 16.93 1.08
CA ARG A 52 6.58 16.66 2.11
C ARG A 52 5.17 16.68 1.49
N LEU A 53 4.37 15.67 1.78
CA LEU A 53 3.02 15.55 1.24
C LEU A 53 1.97 16.02 2.27
N GLY A 54 1.46 17.24 2.05
CA GLY A 54 0.49 17.88 2.94
C GLY A 54 1.02 18.05 4.36
N ASP A 55 0.12 18.02 5.34
CA ASP A 55 0.45 18.22 6.76
C ASP A 55 0.96 16.94 7.45
N ARG A 56 1.02 15.82 6.73
CA ARG A 56 1.44 14.54 7.31
C ARG A 56 2.96 14.46 7.43
N SER A 57 3.44 13.60 8.33
CA SER A 57 4.86 13.24 8.46
C SER A 57 5.25 12.21 7.39
N VAL A 58 4.87 12.49 6.14
CA VAL A 58 5.11 11.66 4.96
C VAL A 58 5.78 12.55 3.92
N SER A 59 6.93 12.11 3.41
CA SER A 59 7.61 12.75 2.29
C SER A 59 7.82 11.74 1.18
N MET A 60 7.81 12.20 -0.07
CA MET A 60 7.96 11.33 -1.23
C MET A 60 8.84 11.96 -2.30
N SER A 61 9.51 11.13 -3.09
CA SER A 61 10.06 11.50 -4.40
C SER A 61 9.63 10.47 -5.43
N ALA A 62 9.58 10.90 -6.69
CA ALA A 62 9.20 10.08 -7.82
C ALA A 62 10.11 10.38 -9.01
N ALA A 63 10.63 9.32 -9.63
CA ALA A 63 11.44 9.37 -10.83
C ALA A 63 10.85 8.42 -11.88
N PRO A 64 9.90 8.91 -12.71
CA PRO A 64 9.42 8.14 -13.85
C PRO A 64 10.50 8.05 -14.94
N THR A 65 10.59 6.88 -15.56
CA THR A 65 11.41 6.61 -16.76
C THR A 65 10.52 5.96 -17.83
N ASP A 66 11.09 5.66 -19.00
CA ASP A 66 10.34 4.99 -20.09
C ASP A 66 9.90 3.55 -19.73
N SER A 67 10.64 2.88 -18.84
CA SER A 67 10.43 1.46 -18.51
C SER A 67 10.00 1.21 -17.07
N LEU A 68 10.43 2.07 -16.14
CA LEU A 68 10.21 1.94 -14.70
C LEU A 68 9.71 3.24 -14.08
N LEU A 69 8.85 3.12 -13.07
CA LEU A 69 8.52 4.19 -12.14
C LEU A 69 9.18 3.89 -10.79
N TYR A 70 10.11 4.76 -10.40
CA TYR A 70 10.74 4.70 -9.09
C TYR A 70 10.02 5.64 -8.11
N LEU A 71 9.79 5.16 -6.90
CA LEU A 71 9.25 5.96 -5.80
C LEU A 71 10.05 5.69 -4.52
N ALA A 72 10.33 6.76 -3.78
CA ALA A 72 10.80 6.70 -2.39
C ALA A 72 9.81 7.44 -1.50
N VAL A 73 9.42 6.80 -0.40
CA VAL A 73 8.51 7.34 0.60
C VAL A 73 9.18 7.25 1.96
N VAL A 74 9.15 8.35 2.71
CA VAL A 74 9.63 8.42 4.09
C VAL A 74 8.47 8.74 5.02
N ILE A 75 8.26 7.88 6.01
CA ILE A 75 7.24 8.06 7.05
C ILE A 75 7.94 8.18 8.39
N SER A 76 7.82 9.33 9.04
CA SER A 76 8.49 9.60 10.33
C SER A 76 7.56 9.50 11.53
N ASP A 77 6.24 9.49 11.30
CA ASP A 77 5.26 9.31 12.37
C ASP A 77 5.23 7.85 12.86
N GLN A 78 5.53 7.64 14.14
CA GLN A 78 5.66 6.31 14.73
C GLN A 78 4.37 5.47 14.67
N SER A 79 3.21 6.14 14.70
CA SER A 79 1.93 5.46 14.67
C SER A 79 1.58 4.98 13.26
N LEU A 80 1.90 5.76 12.22
CA LEU A 80 1.84 5.36 10.82
C LEU A 80 2.88 4.29 10.48
N VAL A 81 4.12 4.41 10.96
CA VAL A 81 5.17 3.38 10.78
C VAL A 81 4.68 2.04 11.31
N ARG A 82 4.09 2.01 12.51
CA ARG A 82 3.51 0.79 13.08
C ARG A 82 2.32 0.29 12.26
N SER A 83 1.46 1.19 11.78
CA SER A 83 0.33 0.84 10.92
C SER A 83 0.80 0.15 9.63
N VAL A 84 1.82 0.69 8.96
CA VAL A 84 2.42 0.12 7.75
C VAL A 84 3.14 -1.21 8.02
N ALA A 85 3.91 -1.31 9.12
CA ALA A 85 4.55 -2.58 9.48
C ALA A 85 3.52 -3.70 9.75
N GLU A 86 2.36 -3.35 10.32
CA GLU A 86 1.33 -4.32 10.64
C GLU A 86 0.40 -4.68 9.49
N LYS A 87 0.09 -3.73 8.59
CA LYS A 87 -0.93 -3.87 7.53
C LYS A 87 -0.35 -3.87 6.11
N GLY A 88 0.89 -3.44 5.97
CA GLY A 88 1.49 -3.08 4.69
C GLY A 88 1.14 -1.66 4.25
N LEU A 89 1.82 -1.21 3.22
CA LEU A 89 1.51 -0.01 2.44
C LEU A 89 1.08 -0.44 1.05
N VAL A 90 -0.06 0.05 0.58
CA VAL A 90 -0.47 -0.03 -0.83
C VAL A 90 -0.04 1.25 -1.52
N VAL A 91 0.76 1.09 -2.56
CA VAL A 91 1.07 2.15 -3.52
C VAL A 91 0.15 1.98 -4.71
N TRP A 92 -0.74 2.93 -4.90
CA TRP A 92 -1.60 3.03 -6.06
C TRP A 92 -0.97 3.92 -7.14
N VAL A 93 -1.07 3.49 -8.40
CA VAL A 93 -0.63 4.21 -9.58
C VAL A 93 -1.80 4.31 -10.54
N ASP A 94 -2.20 5.54 -10.81
CA ASP A 94 -3.16 5.89 -11.85
C ASP A 94 -2.45 6.67 -12.98
N PRO A 95 -2.21 6.03 -14.14
CA PRO A 95 -1.55 6.69 -15.26
C PRO A 95 -2.39 7.82 -15.87
N THR A 96 -3.68 7.92 -15.54
CA THR A 96 -4.58 8.97 -16.04
C THR A 96 -4.58 10.23 -15.17
N GLY A 97 -4.00 10.17 -13.96
CA GLY A 97 -4.00 11.29 -13.03
C GLY A 97 -5.35 11.57 -12.33
N LYS A 98 -6.31 10.65 -12.42
CA LYS A 98 -7.68 10.81 -11.89
C LYS A 98 -7.89 10.21 -10.50
N GLN A 99 -6.81 9.75 -9.85
CA GLN A 99 -6.82 9.15 -8.50
C GLN A 99 -7.66 7.86 -8.42
N GLN A 100 -7.55 7.01 -9.45
CA GLN A 100 -8.24 5.72 -9.50
C GLN A 100 -7.34 4.57 -9.02
N HIS A 101 -7.90 3.57 -8.35
CA HIS A 101 -7.20 2.34 -7.95
C HIS A 101 -6.95 1.38 -9.13
N THR A 102 -6.25 1.87 -10.15
CA THR A 102 -5.92 1.11 -11.36
C THR A 102 -4.84 0.07 -11.06
N TYR A 103 -3.66 0.60 -10.72
CA TYR A 103 -2.38 -0.02 -10.39
C TYR A 103 -2.02 -0.16 -8.90
N GLY A 104 -2.15 -1.28 -8.21
CA GLY A 104 -1.75 -1.37 -6.79
C GLY A 104 -0.55 -2.28 -6.53
N VAL A 105 0.35 -1.88 -5.63
CA VAL A 105 1.35 -2.77 -5.04
C VAL A 105 1.31 -2.66 -3.53
N GLN A 106 0.97 -3.77 -2.86
CA GLN A 106 0.99 -3.88 -1.41
C GLN A 106 2.31 -4.50 -0.94
N TYR A 107 3.06 -3.76 -0.14
CA TYR A 107 4.29 -4.24 0.49
C TYR A 107 4.55 -3.52 1.83
N PRO A 108 5.09 -4.19 2.86
CA PRO A 108 5.14 -5.65 2.97
C PRO A 108 3.72 -6.23 3.05
N ILE A 109 3.56 -7.52 2.75
CA ILE A 109 2.35 -8.24 3.17
C ILE A 109 2.44 -8.48 4.68
N ALA A 110 1.65 -7.73 5.42
CA ALA A 110 1.44 -7.80 6.87
C ALA A 110 1.77 -9.14 7.56
N LEU A 111 2.45 -9.06 8.70
CA LEU A 111 2.56 -10.14 9.70
C LEU A 111 1.20 -10.76 10.06
N ARG A 112 0.12 -9.99 9.97
CA ARG A 112 -1.25 -10.45 10.25
C ARG A 112 -1.77 -11.40 9.16
N ALA A 113 -1.59 -11.08 7.89
CA ALA A 113 -1.94 -11.96 6.77
C ALA A 113 -1.19 -13.30 6.87
N GLN A 114 0.09 -13.27 7.27
CA GLN A 114 0.86 -14.49 7.53
C GLN A 114 0.30 -15.30 8.70
N ARG A 115 -0.01 -14.66 9.83
CA ARG A 115 -0.66 -15.33 10.97
C ARG A 115 -2.05 -15.87 10.64
N ALA A 116 -2.80 -15.21 9.75
CA ALA A 116 -4.09 -15.68 9.28
C ALA A 116 -3.94 -16.92 8.38
N ALA A 117 -3.03 -16.88 7.40
CA ALA A 117 -2.70 -18.01 6.54
C ALA A 117 -2.13 -19.21 7.32
N GLN A 118 -1.37 -18.96 8.39
CA GLN A 118 -0.80 -20.00 9.23
C GLN A 118 -1.81 -20.61 10.22
N LYS A 119 -2.82 -19.83 10.66
CA LYS A 119 -3.94 -20.34 11.46
C LYS A 119 -4.86 -21.29 10.68
N THR A 120 -4.92 -21.15 9.36
CA THR A 120 -5.61 -22.09 8.47
C THR A 120 -4.77 -23.33 8.16
N ALA A 121 -3.46 -23.32 8.44
CA ALA A 121 -2.53 -24.38 8.06
C ALA A 121 -2.19 -25.40 9.16
N ASP A 122 -2.16 -25.05 10.45
CA ASP A 122 -2.19 -26.00 11.58
C ASP A 122 -2.05 -25.30 12.97
N ALA A 123 -2.37 -26.01 14.05
CA ALA A 123 -2.45 -25.52 15.43
C ALA A 123 -1.10 -24.97 16.01
N PRO A 124 -1.13 -23.95 16.91
CA PRO A 124 0.09 -23.30 17.38
C PRO A 124 0.82 -24.09 18.48
N ALA A 125 2.13 -24.23 18.34
CA ALA A 125 3.04 -24.62 19.41
C ALA A 125 3.23 -23.46 20.42
N PRO A 126 3.22 -23.71 21.75
CA PRO A 126 3.41 -22.67 22.76
C PRO A 126 4.91 -22.43 23.02
N GLY A 127 5.39 -21.18 22.93
CA GLY A 127 6.75 -20.87 23.39
C GLY A 127 7.43 -19.58 22.91
N ALA A 128 6.82 -18.71 22.12
CA ALA A 128 7.50 -17.48 21.67
C ALA A 128 7.40 -16.34 22.69
N SER A 129 8.15 -16.46 23.79
CA SER A 129 8.48 -15.34 24.68
C SER A 129 9.37 -14.32 23.96
N GLY A 130 9.18 -13.05 24.34
CA GLY A 130 9.66 -11.86 23.63
C GLY A 130 11.11 -11.92 23.12
N ARG A 131 11.24 -11.77 21.80
CA ARG A 131 12.48 -11.41 21.12
C ARG A 131 12.21 -10.13 20.35
N SER A 132 13.14 -9.17 20.49
CA SER A 132 13.24 -8.01 19.61
C SER A 132 13.04 -8.48 18.16
N ALA A 133 11.95 -8.06 17.54
CA ALA A 133 11.66 -8.44 16.17
C ALA A 133 12.75 -7.80 15.29
N THR A 134 13.59 -8.62 14.67
CA THR A 134 14.55 -8.13 13.67
C THR A 134 13.79 -7.44 12.53
N LEU A 135 14.42 -6.48 11.85
CA LEU A 135 13.77 -5.72 10.77
C LEU A 135 13.18 -6.64 9.69
N GLU A 136 13.83 -7.78 9.39
CA GLU A 136 13.30 -8.79 8.47
C GLU A 136 12.02 -9.49 8.97
N GLN A 137 11.81 -9.56 10.29
CA GLN A 137 10.57 -10.08 10.87
C GLN A 137 9.45 -9.03 10.82
N LEU A 138 9.78 -7.74 10.80
CA LEU A 138 8.79 -6.67 10.69
C LEU A 138 8.31 -6.48 9.24
N PHE A 139 9.18 -6.74 8.26
CA PHE A 139 8.90 -6.56 6.84
C PHE A 139 9.16 -7.87 6.08
N PRO A 140 8.20 -8.80 6.08
CA PRO A 140 8.35 -10.02 5.29
C PRO A 140 8.56 -9.72 3.82
N SER A 141 9.28 -10.60 3.14
CA SER A 141 9.69 -10.45 1.74
C SER A 141 8.59 -10.77 0.74
N ASP A 142 7.31 -10.67 1.09
CA ASP A 142 6.23 -10.91 0.13
C ASP A 142 5.53 -9.60 -0.22
N LEU A 143 5.15 -9.48 -1.48
CA LEU A 143 4.35 -8.37 -2.01
C LEU A 143 3.10 -8.90 -2.71
N ALA A 144 2.08 -8.06 -2.82
CA ALA A 144 0.90 -8.35 -3.64
C ALA A 144 0.71 -7.28 -4.71
N VAL A 145 0.45 -7.71 -5.94
CA VAL A 145 -0.01 -6.83 -7.01
C VAL A 145 -1.54 -6.81 -6.99
N ILE A 146 -2.12 -5.62 -7.00
CA ILE A 146 -3.56 -5.36 -7.01
C ILE A 146 -3.92 -4.70 -8.34
N ARG A 147 -4.98 -5.15 -9.01
CA ARG A 147 -5.51 -4.48 -10.20
C ARG A 147 -7.00 -4.21 -10.01
N ASN A 148 -7.40 -2.96 -10.25
CA ASN A 148 -8.80 -2.50 -10.17
C ASN A 148 -9.51 -2.98 -8.90
N ASP A 149 -8.86 -2.83 -7.74
CA ASP A 149 -9.33 -3.26 -6.41
C ASP A 149 -9.71 -4.74 -6.22
N THR A 150 -9.52 -5.59 -7.21
CA THR A 150 -10.14 -6.93 -7.24
C THR A 150 -9.14 -8.06 -7.30
N ILE A 151 -8.12 -7.94 -8.15
CA ILE A 151 -7.21 -9.06 -8.41
C ILE A 151 -5.94 -8.89 -7.58
N ARG A 152 -5.78 -9.73 -6.55
CA ARG A 152 -4.57 -9.75 -5.70
C ARG A 152 -3.69 -10.96 -6.02
N HIS A 153 -2.51 -10.71 -6.56
CA HIS A 153 -1.49 -11.73 -6.83
C HIS A 153 -0.33 -11.59 -5.85
N ARG A 154 -0.21 -12.54 -4.91
CA ARG A 154 0.90 -12.61 -3.96
C ARG A 154 2.12 -13.28 -4.56
N MET A 155 3.30 -12.70 -4.34
CA MET A 155 4.58 -13.30 -4.71
C MET A 155 5.71 -12.83 -3.78
N PRO A 156 6.81 -13.57 -3.69
CA PRO A 156 8.01 -13.07 -3.03
C PRO A 156 8.52 -11.85 -3.77
N SER A 157 8.86 -10.78 -3.05
CA SER A 157 9.36 -9.50 -3.58
C SER A 157 10.68 -9.65 -4.33
N ARG A 158 11.45 -10.71 -4.07
CA ARG A 158 12.70 -11.05 -4.77
C ARG A 158 12.48 -11.89 -6.04
N LEU A 159 11.25 -12.32 -6.31
CA LEU A 159 10.97 -13.26 -7.41
C LEU A 159 10.79 -12.55 -8.75
N SER A 160 10.51 -11.25 -8.75
CA SER A 160 10.54 -10.43 -9.96
C SER A 160 11.82 -9.61 -9.99
N SER A 161 12.61 -9.74 -11.05
CA SER A 161 13.75 -8.85 -11.29
C SER A 161 13.30 -7.42 -11.63
N ALA A 162 12.06 -7.24 -12.09
CA ALA A 162 11.55 -5.99 -12.62
C ALA A 162 10.67 -5.20 -11.62
N LEU A 163 9.82 -5.88 -10.84
CA LEU A 163 9.04 -5.28 -9.76
C LEU A 163 9.75 -5.49 -8.43
N GLN A 164 10.38 -4.44 -7.92
CA GLN A 164 11.16 -4.49 -6.69
C GLN A 164 10.54 -3.56 -5.65
N ALA A 165 10.46 -4.01 -4.40
CA ALA A 165 9.99 -3.19 -3.28
C ALA A 165 10.81 -3.49 -2.03
N ARG A 166 11.11 -2.45 -1.25
CA ARG A 166 11.86 -2.56 0.00
C ARG A 166 11.36 -1.56 1.04
N ALA A 167 11.42 -1.98 2.29
CA ALA A 167 10.96 -1.23 3.45
C ALA A 167 12.00 -1.42 4.56
N THR A 168 12.58 -0.32 5.01
CA THR A 168 13.67 -0.32 5.99
C THR A 168 13.36 0.70 7.08
N LEU A 169 13.50 0.32 8.35
CA LEU A 169 13.48 1.30 9.44
C LEU A 169 14.87 1.89 9.62
N ASN A 170 14.96 3.21 9.58
CA ASN A 170 16.18 3.95 9.85
C ASN A 170 15.87 5.09 10.83
N THR A 171 16.52 5.07 11.99
CA THR A 171 16.42 6.14 13.02
C THR A 171 14.97 6.52 13.35
N GLY A 172 14.10 5.51 13.46
CA GLY A 172 12.68 5.68 13.75
C GLY A 172 11.79 6.02 12.56
N SER A 173 12.34 6.43 11.40
CA SER A 173 11.56 6.61 10.18
C SER A 173 11.50 5.31 9.36
N LEU A 174 10.38 5.09 8.67
CA LEU A 174 10.27 4.07 7.65
C LEU A 174 10.65 4.66 6.29
N ILE A 175 11.63 4.04 5.65
CA ILE A 175 12.00 4.29 4.25
C ILE A 175 11.36 3.17 3.44
N TYR A 176 10.55 3.54 2.47
CA TYR A 176 9.90 2.62 1.53
C TYR A 176 10.34 2.98 0.11
N GLU A 177 10.78 2.00 -0.65
CA GLU A 177 11.21 2.17 -2.02
C GLU A 177 10.54 1.14 -2.91
N ILE A 178 10.20 1.54 -4.13
CA ILE A 178 9.60 0.65 -5.12
C ILE A 178 10.01 1.06 -6.54
N ALA A 179 10.28 0.05 -7.37
CA ALA A 179 10.46 0.18 -8.81
C ALA A 179 9.37 -0.62 -9.52
N ILE A 180 8.50 0.07 -10.26
CA ILE A 180 7.33 -0.50 -10.92
C ILE A 180 7.56 -0.54 -12.44
N PRO A 181 7.46 -1.69 -13.11
CA PRO A 181 7.48 -1.77 -14.58
C PRO A 181 6.23 -1.11 -15.17
N VAL A 182 6.39 -0.13 -16.06
CA VAL A 182 5.27 0.68 -16.57
C VAL A 182 4.84 0.31 -17.99
N ASN A 183 5.79 0.20 -18.92
CA ASN A 183 5.52 -0.06 -20.32
C ASN A 183 6.22 -1.32 -20.86
N PRO A 184 5.95 -2.52 -20.29
CA PRO A 184 6.37 -3.74 -20.95
C PRO A 184 5.61 -3.88 -22.27
N THR A 185 6.27 -4.14 -23.39
CA THR A 185 5.60 -4.35 -24.69
C THR A 185 4.80 -5.66 -24.67
N ALA A 186 3.68 -5.75 -25.40
CA ALA A 186 2.87 -6.99 -25.47
C ALA A 186 3.64 -8.20 -26.03
N ALA A 187 4.65 -7.96 -26.86
CA ALA A 187 5.61 -8.97 -27.32
C ALA A 187 6.37 -9.65 -26.16
N ASN A 188 6.45 -8.98 -25.00
CA ASN A 188 7.12 -9.44 -23.80
C ASN A 188 6.12 -10.03 -22.78
N SER A 189 4.98 -10.54 -23.22
CA SER A 189 3.91 -11.01 -22.34
C SER A 189 4.30 -12.13 -21.35
N SER A 190 5.36 -12.87 -21.68
CA SER A 190 5.94 -13.92 -20.84
C SER A 190 6.90 -13.38 -19.76
N THR A 191 7.37 -12.14 -19.89
CA THR A 191 8.33 -11.53 -18.96
C THR A 191 7.66 -11.16 -17.64
N ASP A 192 8.45 -11.17 -16.56
CA ASP A 192 7.97 -10.79 -15.23
C ASP A 192 7.50 -9.33 -15.19
N GLY A 193 8.15 -8.45 -15.96
CA GLY A 193 7.73 -7.06 -16.13
C GLY A 193 6.31 -6.92 -16.68
N TRP A 194 5.94 -7.72 -17.70
CA TRP A 194 4.56 -7.73 -18.20
C TRP A 194 3.60 -8.37 -17.19
N LYS A 195 3.94 -9.54 -16.65
CA LYS A 195 3.07 -10.26 -15.71
C LYS A 195 2.69 -9.39 -14.51
N HIS A 196 3.66 -8.67 -13.96
CA HIS A 196 3.53 -8.00 -12.67
C HIS A 196 3.52 -6.46 -12.73
N GLY A 197 3.81 -5.82 -13.87
CA GLY A 197 3.81 -4.36 -14.02
C GLY A 197 2.46 -3.71 -14.36
N LEU A 198 2.45 -2.39 -14.53
CA LEU A 198 1.30 -1.54 -14.83
C LEU A 198 0.68 -1.79 -16.22
N ARG A 199 1.48 -2.28 -17.19
CA ARG A 199 1.09 -2.58 -18.59
C ARG A 199 0.52 -1.41 -19.37
N THR A 200 0.69 -0.19 -18.86
CA THR A 200 0.14 1.04 -19.44
C THR A 200 1.22 2.11 -19.36
N PRO A 201 1.51 2.84 -20.46
CA PRO A 201 2.46 3.93 -20.42
C PRO A 201 2.02 5.01 -19.43
N LEU A 202 2.99 5.71 -18.85
CA LEU A 202 2.72 6.85 -17.96
C LEU A 202 2.24 8.06 -18.78
N GLY A 203 1.21 8.74 -18.29
CA GLY A 203 0.78 10.03 -18.83
C GLY A 203 1.70 11.18 -18.39
N ARG A 204 1.41 12.40 -18.88
CA ARG A 204 2.12 13.64 -18.46
C ARG A 204 1.94 13.96 -16.98
N ALA A 205 0.81 13.54 -16.42
CA ALA A 205 0.49 13.62 -15.01
C ALA A 205 -0.02 12.25 -14.58
N ILE A 206 0.55 11.71 -13.51
CA ILE A 206 0.13 10.45 -12.91
C ILE A 206 -0.28 10.72 -11.47
N ALA A 207 -1.31 10.03 -10.98
CA ALA A 207 -1.70 10.12 -9.58
C ALA A 207 -1.12 8.93 -8.82
N ILE A 208 -0.48 9.23 -7.69
CA ILE A 208 0.08 8.23 -6.78
C ILE A 208 -0.71 8.26 -5.48
N GLY A 209 -1.25 7.11 -5.10
CA GLY A 209 -1.98 6.92 -3.86
C GLY A 209 -1.12 6.15 -2.85
N LEU A 210 -1.12 6.59 -1.60
CA LEU A 210 -0.49 5.89 -0.49
C LEU A 210 -1.57 5.51 0.52
N GLU A 211 -1.73 4.20 0.74
CA GLU A 211 -2.85 3.69 1.54
C GLU A 211 -2.41 2.57 2.50
N THR A 212 -2.88 2.62 3.74
CA THR A 212 -2.85 1.45 4.63
C THR A 212 -4.17 0.68 4.53
N PRO A 213 -4.17 -0.62 4.19
CA PRO A 213 -5.40 -1.40 4.03
C PRO A 213 -6.34 -1.35 5.25
N GLU A 214 -7.64 -1.44 5.00
CA GLU A 214 -8.61 -1.61 6.07
C GLU A 214 -8.61 -3.04 6.61
N SER A 215 -9.14 -3.20 7.84
CA SER A 215 -9.17 -4.50 8.51
C SER A 215 -10.31 -5.36 7.95
N GLY A 216 -10.06 -6.08 6.86
CA GLY A 216 -11.06 -6.96 6.22
C GLY A 216 -10.78 -7.29 4.75
N ASP A 217 -9.97 -6.47 4.08
CA ASP A 217 -9.69 -6.57 2.64
C ASP A 217 -8.74 -7.71 2.25
N GLU A 218 -8.28 -8.49 3.23
CA GLU A 218 -7.34 -9.61 3.03
C GLU A 218 -8.03 -10.88 2.49
N SER A 219 -9.37 -10.90 2.41
CA SER A 219 -10.17 -12.09 2.04
C SER A 219 -10.11 -12.48 0.54
N GLY A 220 -9.46 -11.67 -0.31
CA GLY A 220 -9.34 -11.91 -1.75
C GLY A 220 -7.94 -12.31 -2.23
N ILE A 221 -6.98 -12.59 -1.35
CA ILE A 221 -5.65 -13.03 -1.76
C ILE A 221 -5.75 -14.48 -2.24
N GLN A 222 -5.77 -14.69 -3.56
CA GLN A 222 -5.83 -16.03 -4.11
C GLN A 222 -4.50 -16.74 -3.86
N ASP A 223 -4.51 -17.63 -2.87
CA ASP A 223 -3.40 -18.52 -2.58
C ASP A 223 -3.09 -19.41 -3.79
N ARG A 224 -1.81 -19.75 -3.95
CA ARG A 224 -1.32 -20.69 -4.96
C ARG A 224 -2.19 -21.97 -4.99
N PRO A 225 -2.71 -22.41 -6.15
CA PRO A 225 -3.22 -23.76 -6.28
C PRO A 225 -2.02 -24.71 -6.40
N GLY A 226 -1.58 -25.25 -5.26
CA GLY A 226 -0.40 -26.12 -5.21
C GLY A 226 -0.38 -27.03 -3.99
N GLY A 227 -1.55 -27.52 -3.56
CA GLY A 227 -1.66 -28.57 -2.56
C GLY A 227 -1.79 -29.93 -3.24
N ILE A 228 -0.76 -30.77 -3.09
CA ILE A 228 -0.79 -32.19 -3.45
C ILE A 228 -1.93 -32.86 -2.66
N PRO A 229 -2.88 -33.58 -3.29
CA PRO A 229 -3.89 -34.30 -2.54
C PRO A 229 -3.23 -35.42 -1.73
N SER A 230 -3.28 -35.30 -0.40
CA SER A 230 -2.80 -36.35 0.49
C SER A 230 -3.74 -37.55 0.39
N VAL A 231 -3.33 -38.54 -0.40
CA VAL A 231 -3.96 -39.86 -0.49
C VAL A 231 -3.47 -40.69 0.71
N THR A 232 -4.01 -40.42 1.89
CA THR A 232 -3.91 -41.31 3.05
C THR A 232 -4.99 -40.93 4.05
N GLY A 233 -5.91 -41.86 4.38
CA GLY A 233 -6.85 -41.59 5.47
C GLY A 233 -8.13 -42.42 5.49
N GLN A 234 -8.00 -43.69 5.20
CA GLN A 234 -8.92 -44.78 5.53
C GLN A 234 -9.61 -44.58 6.90
N GLY A 235 -10.94 -44.50 6.85
CA GLY A 235 -11.94 -44.85 7.87
C GLY A 235 -11.62 -44.72 9.37
N ARG A 236 -12.47 -43.98 10.10
CA ARG A 236 -12.97 -44.47 11.40
C ARG A 236 -14.31 -43.85 11.80
N ARG A 237 -15.29 -44.74 11.92
CA ARG A 237 -16.58 -44.57 12.58
C ARG A 237 -16.39 -44.24 14.07
N GLY A 238 -17.20 -43.29 14.55
CA GLY A 238 -17.90 -43.38 15.84
C GLY A 238 -17.15 -42.96 17.11
N ARG A 239 -17.62 -41.88 17.76
CA ARG A 239 -18.29 -41.94 19.08
C ARG A 239 -18.74 -40.55 19.55
N SER A 240 -19.98 -40.53 20.00
CA SER A 240 -20.64 -39.53 20.85
C SER A 240 -19.74 -38.86 21.90
N ARG A 241 -19.84 -37.54 22.05
CA ARG A 241 -19.58 -36.87 23.33
C ARG A 241 -20.57 -35.73 23.61
N ARG A 242 -21.42 -36.07 24.57
CA ARG A 242 -22.34 -35.31 25.40
C ARG A 242 -21.63 -34.14 26.10
N GLY A 243 -22.23 -32.95 26.01
CA GLY A 243 -22.24 -31.89 27.02
C GLY A 243 -20.90 -31.30 27.49
N ARG A 244 -20.63 -30.05 27.08
CA ARG A 244 -20.01 -29.08 28.00
C ARG A 244 -20.51 -27.67 27.71
N ARG A 245 -21.36 -27.20 28.62
CA ARG A 245 -21.62 -25.78 28.89
C ARG A 245 -20.26 -25.08 29.01
N GLY A 246 -19.94 -24.25 28.02
CA GLY A 246 -18.84 -23.30 28.07
C GLY A 246 -19.43 -21.92 27.85
N ARG A 247 -19.51 -21.14 28.95
CA ARG A 247 -19.73 -19.69 28.97
C ARG A 247 -19.12 -19.07 27.72
N ARG A 248 -19.95 -18.62 26.77
CA ARG A 248 -19.56 -17.60 25.79
C ARG A 248 -19.35 -16.34 26.60
N GLN A 249 -18.13 -16.18 27.11
CA GLN A 249 -17.64 -14.91 27.57
C GLN A 249 -17.67 -14.02 26.33
N ARG A 250 -18.70 -13.19 26.28
CA ARG A 250 -18.93 -12.14 25.31
C ARG A 250 -17.68 -11.29 25.37
N ARG A 251 -16.71 -11.60 24.50
CA ARG A 251 -15.49 -10.85 24.30
C ARG A 251 -16.00 -9.46 23.94
N GLN A 252 -15.97 -8.56 24.90
CA GLN A 252 -16.26 -7.16 24.67
C GLN A 252 -15.33 -6.77 23.52
N ASN A 253 -15.93 -6.50 22.37
CA ASN A 253 -15.30 -5.72 21.32
C ASN A 253 -15.05 -4.36 21.96
N ASN A 254 -13.95 -4.21 22.69
CA ASN A 254 -13.39 -2.90 22.87
C ASN A 254 -13.09 -2.42 21.45
N PRO A 255 -13.67 -1.28 21.01
CA PRO A 255 -13.22 -0.66 19.79
C PRO A 255 -11.71 -0.49 19.94
N SER A 256 -10.94 -1.07 19.02
CA SER A 256 -9.52 -0.71 18.96
C SER A 256 -9.48 0.81 18.82
N PRO A 257 -8.60 1.52 19.56
CA PRO A 257 -8.42 2.95 19.35
C PRO A 257 -8.20 3.17 17.85
N ASP A 258 -8.88 4.17 17.28
CA ASP A 258 -8.75 4.54 15.86
C ASP A 258 -7.27 4.65 15.54
N ARG A 259 -6.75 3.63 14.85
CA ARG A 259 -5.35 3.59 14.48
C ARG A 259 -5.20 4.50 13.27
N PRO A 260 -4.16 5.33 13.23
CA PRO A 260 -3.97 6.23 12.11
C PRO A 260 -3.83 5.41 10.83
N THR A 261 -4.67 5.74 9.87
CA THR A 261 -4.62 5.24 8.51
C THR A 261 -3.93 6.28 7.64
N LEU A 262 -3.18 5.76 6.67
CA LEU A 262 -2.73 6.54 5.54
C LEU A 262 -3.76 6.37 4.43
N ASN A 263 -4.25 7.49 3.92
CA ASN A 263 -5.01 7.58 2.68
C ASN A 263 -4.70 8.96 2.12
N LEU A 264 -3.87 8.99 1.10
CA LEU A 264 -3.32 10.21 0.53
C LEU A 264 -3.11 10.02 -0.96
N TRP A 265 -3.50 11.02 -1.73
CA TRP A 265 -3.18 11.11 -3.15
C TRP A 265 -2.27 12.30 -3.42
N THR A 266 -1.40 12.15 -4.40
CA THR A 266 -0.55 13.22 -4.91
C THR A 266 -0.39 13.06 -6.41
N ASN A 267 -0.34 14.18 -7.12
CA ASN A 267 -0.09 14.18 -8.56
C ASN A 267 1.40 14.32 -8.81
N VAL A 268 1.98 13.42 -9.58
CA VAL A 268 3.36 13.51 -10.06
C VAL A 268 3.32 14.04 -11.48
N VAL A 269 3.96 15.20 -11.68
CA VAL A 269 4.03 15.86 -12.98
C VAL A 269 5.48 15.97 -13.43
N SER A 270 5.74 15.57 -14.67
CA SER A 270 7.04 15.80 -15.30
C SER A 270 7.31 17.30 -15.36
N ALA A 271 8.53 17.71 -15.03
CA ALA A 271 8.96 19.09 -15.28
C ALA A 271 8.83 19.37 -16.79
N PRO A 272 8.37 20.57 -17.20
CA PRO A 272 8.42 20.95 -18.60
C PRO A 272 9.87 20.90 -19.07
N SER A 273 10.13 20.19 -20.17
CA SER A 273 11.42 20.25 -20.85
C SER A 273 11.69 21.72 -21.24
N PRO A 274 12.89 22.26 -20.98
CA PRO A 274 13.25 23.63 -21.35
C PRO A 274 13.18 23.85 -22.87
#